data_AF-A0A8T4R8M8-F1
#
_entry.id   AF-A0A8T4R8M8-F1
#
_cell.length_a   1.000
_cell.length_b   1.000
_cell.length_c   1.000
_cell.angle_alpha   90.00
_cell.angle_beta   90.00
_cell.angle_gamma   90.00
#
_symmetry.space_group_name_H-M   'P 1'
#
loop_
_entity.id
_entity.type
_entity.pdbx_description
1 polymer ?
#
loop_
_entity_poly.entity_id
_entity_poly.type
_entity_poly.pdbx_seq_one_letter_code
_entity_poly.pdbx_strand_id
1 'polypeptide(L)'
;MSYVRRLRLLQDLKIVVHFTEKDLKELAREDIDQIVARVNTSQSSESASDFKTHLKIIWKLILPETDEKNRPDESITPYVVRHLKSYIDKSRQKRRIDKLSWEEFERIVTFFSDKPCIQAYLMLALESLGRPQELLWRKIKDVELYDNYAKIYLSSHGKEGIGILQCIDSYAYLTSWLNEHPFRKNPDAFLFVNSKGDQYSNFAINKHMRIACEKLQINKPITCYSLKRNGVTLRRLRGDTDVEIQRAARWSSTKQLKTYDLSDQDDAFKLELVKRGLIEPEHGFEHLKPKTRPCVHCGALNKFTDVTCNHCNRPLDRKRILELQREDELRALKDFMTIPQVKELFETVYRLKKKVEGRSK
;
A
#
# COMPACT_ATOMS: atom_id res chain seq x y z
N MET A 1 -12.65 16.00 -24.52
CA MET A 1 -11.25 15.74 -24.11
C MET A 1 -10.78 16.78 -23.10
N SER A 2 -10.07 16.42 -22.02
CA SER A 2 -9.62 17.38 -20.99
C SER A 2 -8.51 18.33 -21.50
N TYR A 3 -8.35 19.51 -20.87
CA TYR A 3 -7.33 20.49 -21.22
C TYR A 3 -5.91 19.90 -21.24
N VAL A 4 -5.54 19.19 -20.18
CA VAL A 4 -4.22 18.53 -20.07
C VAL A 4 -3.99 17.52 -21.20
N ARG A 5 -5.03 16.77 -21.59
CA ARG A 5 -4.90 15.79 -22.68
C ARG A 5 -4.73 16.49 -24.03
N ARG A 6 -5.41 17.62 -24.27
CA ARG A 6 -5.20 18.45 -25.46
C ARG A 6 -3.76 18.97 -25.54
N LEU A 7 -3.20 19.46 -24.42
CA LEU A 7 -1.80 19.89 -24.37
C LEU A 7 -0.83 18.76 -24.71
N ARG A 8 -1.06 17.54 -24.21
CA ARG A 8 -0.24 16.37 -24.54
C ARG A 8 -0.31 16.00 -26.02
N LEU A 9 -1.51 16.01 -26.63
CA LEU A 9 -1.63 15.75 -28.07
C LEU A 9 -0.87 16.79 -28.90
N LEU A 10 -0.91 18.07 -28.50
CA LEU A 10 -0.15 19.12 -29.18
C LEU A 10 1.37 18.95 -29.01
N GLN A 11 1.84 18.51 -27.83
CA GLN A 11 3.24 18.18 -27.62
C GLN A 11 3.69 17.02 -28.51
N ASP A 12 2.90 15.95 -28.60
CA ASP A 12 3.23 14.80 -29.44
C ASP A 12 3.17 15.14 -30.93
N LEU A 13 2.24 16.01 -31.35
CA LEU A 13 2.21 16.54 -32.71
C LEU A 13 3.49 17.33 -33.02
N LYS A 14 4.00 18.14 -32.08
CA LYS A 14 5.28 18.84 -32.23
C LYS A 14 6.45 17.87 -32.46
N ILE A 15 6.43 16.72 -31.78
CA ILE A 15 7.44 15.67 -31.98
C ILE A 15 7.36 15.11 -33.40
N VAL A 16 6.15 14.82 -33.90
CA VAL A 16 5.95 14.32 -35.27
C VAL A 16 6.52 15.29 -36.30
N VAL A 17 6.09 16.56 -36.27
CA VAL A 17 6.51 17.57 -37.25
C VAL A 17 8.00 17.94 -37.13
N HIS A 18 8.63 17.65 -36.00
CA HIS A 18 10.08 17.80 -35.86
C HIS A 18 10.87 16.70 -36.59
N PHE A 19 10.28 15.51 -36.75
CA PHE A 19 10.97 14.36 -37.34
C PHE A 19 10.69 14.11 -38.81
N THR A 20 9.79 14.90 -39.43
CA THR A 20 9.46 14.79 -40.85
C THR A 20 9.38 16.16 -41.51
N GLU A 21 9.86 16.23 -42.74
CA GLU A 21 9.70 17.39 -43.63
C GLU A 21 8.49 17.24 -44.57
N LYS A 22 7.92 16.02 -44.66
CA LYS A 22 6.74 15.73 -45.47
C LYS A 22 5.48 16.33 -44.85
N ASP A 23 4.51 16.70 -45.69
CA ASP A 23 3.16 17.05 -45.24
C ASP A 23 2.54 15.84 -44.52
N LEU A 24 1.80 16.08 -43.43
CA LEU A 24 1.21 15.03 -42.60
C LEU A 24 0.27 14.11 -43.40
N LYS A 25 -0.39 14.66 -44.44
CA LYS A 25 -1.28 13.90 -45.33
C LYS A 25 -0.54 12.90 -46.24
N GLU A 26 0.75 13.12 -46.45
CA GLU A 26 1.59 12.33 -47.36
C GLU A 26 2.40 11.25 -46.64
N LEU A 27 2.32 11.21 -45.30
CA LEU A 27 3.04 10.22 -44.50
C LEU A 27 2.51 8.81 -44.76
N ALA A 28 3.43 7.90 -45.08
CA ALA A 28 3.16 6.48 -45.19
C ALA A 28 3.38 5.77 -43.84
N ARG A 29 3.02 4.48 -43.77
CA ARG A 29 3.20 3.68 -42.53
C ARG A 29 4.66 3.59 -42.13
N GLU A 30 5.54 3.48 -43.11
CA GLU A 30 6.99 3.37 -42.94
C GLU A 30 7.55 4.65 -42.28
N ASP A 31 7.04 5.82 -42.66
CA ASP A 31 7.42 7.10 -42.05
C ASP A 31 6.99 7.14 -40.56
N ILE A 32 5.76 6.71 -40.27
CA ILE A 32 5.26 6.61 -38.89
C ILE A 32 6.08 5.63 -38.05
N ASP A 33 6.44 4.48 -38.63
CA ASP A 33 7.23 3.48 -37.93
C ASP A 33 8.63 3.98 -37.60
N GLN A 34 9.25 4.78 -38.48
CA GLN A 34 10.53 5.44 -38.20
C GLN A 34 10.42 6.46 -37.06
N ILE A 35 9.37 7.29 -37.07
CA ILE A 35 9.11 8.27 -35.98
C ILE A 35 8.91 7.54 -34.66
N VAL A 36 8.07 6.51 -34.65
CA VAL A 36 7.79 5.70 -33.46
C VAL A 36 9.05 4.98 -32.97
N ALA A 37 9.91 4.48 -33.87
CA ALA A 37 11.18 3.87 -33.51
C ALA A 37 12.10 4.85 -32.76
N ARG A 38 12.22 6.11 -33.24
CA ARG A 38 12.99 7.16 -32.55
C ARG A 38 12.41 7.54 -31.19
N VAL A 39 11.09 7.56 -31.05
CA VAL A 39 10.44 7.81 -29.75
C VAL A 39 10.67 6.65 -28.79
N ASN A 40 10.60 5.39 -29.26
CA ASN A 40 10.86 4.22 -28.42
C ASN A 40 12.32 4.17 -27.89
N THR A 41 13.30 4.76 -28.61
CA THR A 41 14.70 4.80 -28.16
C THR A 41 15.00 5.98 -27.23
N SER A 42 14.29 7.10 -27.39
CA SER A 42 14.54 8.33 -26.64
C SER A 42 13.67 8.50 -25.39
N GLN A 43 12.55 7.79 -25.30
CA GLN A 43 11.57 7.93 -24.22
C GLN A 43 11.37 6.64 -23.43
N SER A 44 10.72 6.73 -22.26
CA SER A 44 10.33 5.54 -21.49
C SER A 44 9.29 4.70 -22.23
N SER A 45 9.20 3.42 -21.91
CA SER A 45 8.22 2.49 -22.48
C SER A 45 6.79 2.99 -22.34
N GLU A 46 6.47 3.63 -21.21
CA GLU A 46 5.17 4.24 -20.94
C GLU A 46 4.89 5.43 -21.86
N SER A 47 5.82 6.39 -21.94
CA SER A 47 5.69 7.55 -22.81
C SER A 47 5.58 7.16 -24.28
N ALA A 48 6.35 6.18 -24.73
CA ALA A 48 6.28 5.69 -26.09
C ALA A 48 4.97 4.94 -26.40
N SER A 49 4.41 4.25 -25.41
CA SER A 49 3.08 3.64 -25.53
C SER A 49 1.97 4.69 -25.62
N ASP A 50 2.03 5.72 -24.76
CA ASP A 50 1.11 6.86 -24.80
C ASP A 50 1.20 7.60 -26.15
N PHE A 51 2.41 7.83 -26.66
CA PHE A 51 2.66 8.45 -27.96
C PHE A 51 1.94 7.71 -29.09
N LYS A 52 2.04 6.37 -29.15
CA LYS A 52 1.32 5.55 -30.14
C LYS A 52 -0.20 5.72 -30.03
N THR A 53 -0.74 5.81 -28.82
CA THR A 53 -2.17 6.09 -28.61
C THR A 53 -2.52 7.51 -29.06
N HIS A 54 -1.67 8.49 -28.78
CA HIS A 54 -1.88 9.88 -29.19
C HIS A 54 -1.83 10.06 -30.70
N LEU A 55 -0.92 9.38 -31.41
CA LEU A 55 -0.89 9.37 -32.88
C LEU A 55 -2.23 8.93 -33.47
N LYS A 56 -2.83 7.85 -32.96
CA LYS A 56 -4.15 7.41 -33.41
C LYS A 56 -5.23 8.46 -33.22
N ILE A 57 -5.20 9.17 -32.09
CA ILE A 57 -6.17 10.24 -31.78
C ILE A 57 -5.92 11.46 -32.67
N ILE A 58 -4.67 11.87 -32.83
CA ILE A 58 -4.28 13.02 -33.67
C ILE A 58 -4.78 12.77 -35.08
N TRP A 59 -4.42 11.65 -35.71
CA TRP A 59 -4.83 11.33 -37.08
C TRP A 59 -6.34 11.27 -37.23
N LYS A 60 -7.07 10.68 -36.27
CA LYS A 60 -8.53 10.73 -36.28
C LYS A 60 -9.11 12.16 -36.27
N LEU A 61 -8.42 13.11 -35.65
CA LEU A 61 -8.88 14.50 -35.54
C LEU A 61 -8.49 15.35 -36.76
N ILE A 62 -7.30 15.15 -37.33
CA ILE A 62 -6.77 16.01 -38.41
C ILE A 62 -6.95 15.43 -39.81
N LEU A 63 -6.98 14.09 -39.93
CA LEU A 63 -7.05 13.35 -41.19
C LEU A 63 -7.99 12.14 -41.01
N PRO A 64 -9.29 12.38 -40.72
CA PRO A 64 -10.24 11.30 -40.54
C PRO A 64 -10.47 10.55 -41.85
N GLU A 65 -10.66 9.23 -41.74
CA GLU A 65 -11.23 8.46 -42.85
C GLU A 65 -12.68 8.92 -43.06
N THR A 66 -13.16 8.83 -44.30
CA THR A 66 -14.52 9.24 -44.64
C THR A 66 -15.38 8.04 -45.00
N ASP A 67 -16.68 8.13 -44.70
CA ASP A 67 -17.68 7.15 -45.13
C ASP A 67 -18.02 7.32 -46.62
N GLU A 68 -18.89 6.44 -47.13
CA GLU A 68 -19.37 6.48 -48.52
C GLU A 68 -20.03 7.81 -48.92
N LYS A 69 -20.40 8.65 -47.94
CA LYS A 69 -21.02 9.97 -48.13
C LYS A 69 -20.04 11.12 -47.88
N ASN A 70 -18.74 10.86 -47.87
CA ASN A 70 -17.67 11.84 -47.59
C ASN A 70 -17.79 12.52 -46.22
N ARG A 71 -18.34 11.83 -45.21
CA ARG A 71 -18.41 12.33 -43.83
C ARG A 71 -17.33 11.66 -42.99
N PRO A 72 -16.68 12.37 -42.04
CA PRO A 72 -15.73 11.76 -41.12
C PRO A 72 -16.32 10.54 -40.40
N ASP A 73 -15.71 9.37 -40.56
CA ASP A 73 -16.09 8.16 -39.85
C ASP A 73 -15.22 8.02 -38.59
N GLU A 74 -15.81 8.37 -37.45
CA GLU A 74 -15.14 8.30 -36.14
C GLU A 74 -14.81 6.87 -35.69
N SER A 75 -15.49 5.86 -36.25
CA SER A 75 -15.30 4.45 -35.89
C SER A 75 -13.97 3.92 -36.42
N ILE A 76 -13.54 4.40 -37.58
CA ILE A 76 -12.35 3.93 -38.27
C ILE A 76 -11.12 4.72 -37.80
N THR A 77 -10.02 4.00 -37.56
CA THR A 77 -8.71 4.63 -37.33
C THR A 77 -7.97 4.74 -38.67
N PRO A 78 -7.40 5.91 -39.02
CA PRO A 78 -6.69 6.08 -40.28
C PRO A 78 -5.63 5.02 -40.55
N TYR A 79 -5.56 4.54 -41.79
CA TYR A 79 -4.74 3.38 -42.16
C TYR A 79 -3.27 3.53 -41.73
N VAL A 80 -2.70 4.72 -41.87
CA VAL A 80 -1.30 5.06 -41.60
C VAL A 80 -0.90 4.82 -40.13
N VAL A 81 -1.83 4.88 -39.19
CA VAL A 81 -1.55 4.70 -37.74
C VAL A 81 -2.29 3.51 -37.12
N ARG A 82 -3.15 2.83 -37.88
CA ARG A 82 -4.04 1.76 -37.39
C ARG A 82 -3.26 0.60 -36.77
N HIS A 83 -2.12 0.24 -37.35
CA HIS A 83 -1.28 -0.91 -36.96
C HIS A 83 -0.54 -0.72 -35.65
N LEU A 84 -0.39 0.52 -35.15
CA LEU A 84 0.36 0.81 -33.95
C LEU A 84 -0.24 0.10 -32.72
N LYS A 85 0.54 -0.73 -32.03
CA LYS A 85 0.13 -1.38 -30.79
C LYS A 85 0.67 -0.62 -29.58
N SER A 86 -0.21 -0.22 -28.68
CA SER A 86 0.10 0.57 -27.48
C SER A 86 0.12 -0.28 -26.21
N TYR A 87 0.72 -1.48 -26.27
CA TYR A 87 0.98 -2.27 -25.07
C TYR A 87 2.47 -2.28 -24.76
N ILE A 88 2.79 -2.32 -23.47
CA ILE A 88 4.16 -2.38 -22.96
C ILE A 88 4.51 -3.85 -22.72
N ASP A 89 5.62 -4.29 -23.32
CA ASP A 89 6.17 -5.63 -23.08
C ASP A 89 6.48 -5.83 -21.59
N LYS A 90 6.06 -6.97 -21.02
CA LYS A 90 6.28 -7.31 -19.61
C LYS A 90 7.76 -7.27 -19.22
N SER A 91 8.66 -7.68 -20.11
CA SER A 91 10.11 -7.66 -19.88
C SER A 91 10.68 -6.25 -19.71
N ARG A 92 9.99 -5.24 -20.26
CA ARG A 92 10.39 -3.83 -20.19
C ARG A 92 9.68 -3.05 -19.08
N GLN A 93 8.78 -3.70 -18.33
CA GLN A 93 8.08 -3.06 -17.22
C GLN A 93 9.04 -2.90 -16.04
N LYS A 94 9.27 -1.65 -15.63
CA LYS A 94 10.06 -1.35 -14.43
C LYS A 94 9.15 -1.40 -13.21
N ARG A 95 9.60 -2.08 -12.16
CA ARG A 95 8.95 -1.97 -10.84
C ARG A 95 9.11 -0.56 -10.32
N ARG A 96 8.09 -0.06 -9.62
CA ARG A 96 8.20 1.21 -8.93
C ARG A 96 9.05 1.02 -7.68
N ILE A 97 9.85 2.03 -7.37
CA ILE A 97 10.80 2.03 -6.25
C ILE A 97 10.37 2.97 -5.11
N ASP A 98 9.09 3.30 -5.06
CA ASP A 98 8.49 4.25 -4.10
C ASP A 98 7.70 3.57 -2.97
N LYS A 99 7.93 2.26 -2.73
CA LYS A 99 7.38 1.51 -1.59
C LYS A 99 8.08 1.94 -0.29
N LEU A 100 7.33 2.46 0.67
CA LEU A 100 7.78 2.83 2.01
C LEU A 100 7.53 1.68 2.99
N SER A 101 8.44 1.51 3.95
CA SER A 101 8.13 0.80 5.20
C SER A 101 7.31 1.72 6.12
N TRP A 102 6.65 1.13 7.12
CA TRP A 102 5.95 1.91 8.13
C TRP A 102 6.91 2.83 8.90
N GLU A 103 8.08 2.32 9.29
CA GLU A 103 9.12 3.09 9.97
C GLU A 103 9.62 4.29 9.15
N GLU A 104 9.85 4.11 7.85
CA GLU A 104 10.24 5.23 6.98
C GLU A 104 9.15 6.30 6.92
N PHE A 105 7.89 5.88 6.81
CA PHE A 105 6.76 6.81 6.78
C PHE A 105 6.60 7.55 8.11
N GLU A 106 6.71 6.85 9.24
CA GLU A 106 6.66 7.43 10.59
C GLU A 106 7.78 8.45 10.80
N ARG A 107 9.01 8.15 10.34
CA ARG A 107 10.14 9.10 10.36
C ARG A 107 9.84 10.35 9.54
N ILE A 108 9.20 10.22 8.37
CA ILE A 108 8.78 11.37 7.55
C ILE A 108 7.71 12.20 8.27
N VAL A 109 6.69 11.56 8.86
CA VAL A 109 5.64 12.29 9.61
C VAL A 109 6.25 13.00 10.82
N THR A 110 7.14 12.35 11.56
CA THR A 110 7.83 12.91 12.73
C THR A 110 8.73 14.09 12.36
N PHE A 111 9.38 14.05 11.19
CA PHE A 111 10.19 15.17 10.69
C PHE A 111 9.39 16.47 10.54
N PHE A 112 8.08 16.39 10.33
CA PHE A 112 7.18 17.54 10.21
C PHE A 112 6.45 17.87 11.53
N SER A 113 7.00 17.52 12.69
CA SER A 113 6.41 17.86 14.00
C SER A 113 6.16 19.36 14.19
N ASP A 114 6.92 20.21 13.52
CA ASP A 114 6.76 21.67 13.50
C ASP A 114 5.71 22.17 12.47
N LYS A 115 5.11 21.26 11.69
CA LYS A 115 4.14 21.56 10.63
C LYS A 115 2.94 20.61 10.68
N PRO A 116 2.00 20.81 11.62
CA PRO A 116 0.82 19.95 11.78
C PRO A 116 -0.02 19.78 10.51
N CYS A 117 -0.12 20.82 9.67
CA CYS A 117 -0.78 20.73 8.36
C CYS A 117 -0.20 19.62 7.47
N ILE A 118 1.13 19.49 7.42
CA ILE A 118 1.78 18.50 6.56
C ILE A 118 1.61 17.12 7.18
N GLN A 119 1.73 16.97 8.50
CA GLN A 119 1.47 15.70 9.18
C GLN A 119 0.05 15.19 8.92
N ALA A 120 -0.95 16.07 9.10
CA ALA A 120 -2.34 15.77 8.81
C ALA A 120 -2.55 15.34 7.36
N TYR A 121 -1.93 16.05 6.40
CA TYR A 121 -2.01 15.69 4.98
C TYR A 121 -1.41 14.31 4.70
N LEU A 122 -0.21 14.02 5.23
CA LEU A 122 0.50 12.76 4.99
C LEU A 122 -0.29 11.56 5.53
N MET A 123 -0.73 11.66 6.79
CA MET A 123 -1.50 10.61 7.46
C MET A 123 -2.84 10.38 6.76
N LEU A 124 -3.57 11.45 6.45
CA LEU A 124 -4.85 11.34 5.77
C LEU A 124 -4.68 10.79 4.36
N ALA A 125 -3.68 11.22 3.60
CA ALA A 125 -3.44 10.73 2.24
C ALA A 125 -3.11 9.24 2.20
N LEU A 126 -2.33 8.77 3.18
CA LEU A 126 -1.98 7.36 3.32
C LEU A 126 -3.20 6.52 3.72
N GLU A 127 -4.00 6.97 4.68
CA GLU A 127 -5.13 6.21 5.20
C GLU A 127 -6.34 6.19 4.25
N SER A 128 -6.75 7.38 3.79
CA SER A 128 -7.97 7.58 3.02
C SER A 128 -7.84 7.18 1.55
N LEU A 129 -6.62 6.91 1.10
CA LEU A 129 -6.28 6.65 -0.30
C LEU A 129 -6.72 7.78 -1.24
N GLY A 130 -6.91 9.01 -0.74
CA GLY A 130 -7.31 10.15 -1.54
C GLY A 130 -6.23 10.58 -2.54
N ARG A 131 -6.64 11.05 -3.73
CA ARG A 131 -5.69 11.71 -4.63
C ARG A 131 -5.28 13.09 -4.10
N PRO A 132 -4.11 13.62 -4.49
CA PRO A 132 -3.67 14.93 -4.04
C PRO A 132 -4.69 16.04 -4.36
N GLN A 133 -5.31 15.99 -5.55
CA GLN A 133 -6.34 16.96 -5.91
C GLN A 133 -7.62 16.79 -5.08
N GLU A 134 -7.99 15.56 -4.75
CA GLU A 134 -9.18 15.28 -3.94
C GLU A 134 -9.00 15.73 -2.49
N LEU A 135 -7.76 15.80 -1.98
CA LEU A 135 -7.43 16.26 -0.63
C LEU A 135 -7.21 17.77 -0.58
N LEU A 136 -6.35 18.30 -1.45
CA LEU A 136 -5.93 19.71 -1.41
C LEU A 136 -7.07 20.68 -1.75
N TRP A 137 -8.06 20.25 -2.53
CA TRP A 137 -9.24 21.06 -2.87
C TRP A 137 -10.41 20.92 -1.88
N ARG A 138 -10.22 20.20 -0.78
CA ARG A 138 -11.25 20.17 0.29
C ARG A 138 -11.20 21.44 1.10
N LYS A 139 -12.38 21.80 1.59
CA LYS A 139 -12.60 22.92 2.49
C LYS A 139 -12.94 22.41 3.87
N ILE A 140 -12.87 23.27 4.87
CA ILE A 140 -13.22 22.93 6.26
C ILE A 140 -14.65 22.40 6.33
N LYS A 141 -15.60 23.02 5.61
CA LYS A 141 -17.00 22.56 5.57
C LYS A 141 -17.22 21.15 5.02
N ASP A 142 -16.25 20.61 4.29
CA ASP A 142 -16.33 19.24 3.77
C ASP A 142 -15.98 18.20 4.85
N VAL A 143 -15.49 18.63 6.02
CA VAL A 143 -15.10 17.76 7.13
C VAL A 143 -16.24 17.65 8.13
N GLU A 144 -16.74 16.43 8.34
CA GLU A 144 -17.66 16.08 9.40
C GLU A 144 -16.90 15.34 10.50
N LEU A 145 -16.81 15.97 11.68
CA LEU A 145 -16.12 15.43 12.85
C LEU A 145 -17.08 14.61 13.72
N TYR A 146 -16.57 13.51 14.27
CA TYR A 146 -17.20 12.68 15.29
C TYR A 146 -16.23 12.52 16.47
N ASP A 147 -16.59 11.77 17.51
CA ASP A 147 -15.78 11.69 18.73
C ASP A 147 -14.35 11.17 18.48
N ASN A 148 -14.20 10.15 17.64
CA ASN A 148 -12.93 9.46 17.41
C ASN A 148 -12.61 9.20 15.92
N TYR A 149 -13.35 9.81 15.00
CA TYR A 149 -13.11 9.73 13.57
C TYR A 149 -13.69 10.94 12.85
N ALA A 150 -13.34 11.10 11.57
CA ALA A 150 -13.94 12.10 10.69
C ALA A 150 -14.28 11.50 9.33
N LYS A 151 -15.26 12.12 8.66
CA LYS A 151 -15.57 11.89 7.25
C LYS A 151 -15.26 13.16 6.48
N ILE A 152 -14.43 13.06 5.43
CA ILE A 152 -14.25 14.18 4.49
C ILE A 152 -15.04 13.89 3.22
N TYR A 153 -16.05 14.70 2.93
CA TYR A 153 -16.91 14.53 1.77
C TYR A 153 -16.23 15.04 0.50
N LEU A 154 -16.29 14.23 -0.55
CA LEU A 154 -15.91 14.64 -1.90
C LEU A 154 -17.16 15.04 -2.68
N SER A 155 -17.58 16.29 -2.57
CA SER A 155 -18.77 16.82 -3.27
C SER A 155 -18.52 17.15 -4.75
N SER A 156 -17.26 17.36 -5.13
CA SER A 156 -16.86 17.74 -6.49
C SER A 156 -15.39 17.40 -6.76
N HIS A 157 -15.03 17.28 -8.05
CA HIS A 157 -13.66 17.07 -8.54
C HIS A 157 -12.97 15.80 -8.01
N GLY A 158 -13.15 14.68 -8.72
CA GLY A 158 -12.40 13.45 -8.45
C GLY A 158 -12.46 12.51 -9.65
N LYS A 159 -11.30 11.99 -10.08
CA LYS A 159 -11.27 10.92 -11.10
C LYS A 159 -11.96 9.64 -10.58
N GLU A 160 -11.98 9.47 -9.26
CA GLU A 160 -12.68 8.38 -8.55
C GLU A 160 -14.13 8.71 -8.17
N GLY A 161 -14.65 9.88 -8.57
CA GLY A 161 -16.03 10.28 -8.31
C GLY A 161 -16.26 10.90 -6.93
N ILE A 162 -17.54 10.95 -6.56
CA ILE A 162 -18.06 11.47 -5.28
C ILE A 162 -17.98 10.38 -4.22
N GLY A 163 -17.81 10.75 -2.96
CA GLY A 163 -17.82 9.81 -1.85
C GLY A 163 -17.24 10.40 -0.58
N ILE A 164 -16.73 9.54 0.29
CA ILE A 164 -16.06 9.94 1.54
C ILE A 164 -14.60 9.53 1.52
N LEU A 165 -13.75 10.30 2.19
CA LEU A 165 -12.43 9.90 2.64
C LEU A 165 -12.55 9.52 4.12
N GLN A 166 -12.10 8.33 4.46
CA GLN A 166 -12.07 7.83 5.83
C GLN A 166 -10.90 8.46 6.59
N CYS A 167 -11.15 8.93 7.80
CA CYS A 167 -10.15 9.50 8.70
C CYS A 167 -10.36 8.90 10.09
N ILE A 168 -9.61 7.85 10.41
CA ILE A 168 -9.70 7.08 11.67
C ILE A 168 -8.32 7.16 12.35
N ASP A 169 -7.30 6.54 11.77
CA ASP A 169 -5.91 6.59 12.24
C ASP A 169 -5.33 8.01 12.12
N SER A 170 -5.74 8.76 11.09
CA SER A 170 -5.31 10.15 10.87
C SER A 170 -6.10 11.19 11.66
N TYR A 171 -7.11 10.77 12.44
CA TYR A 171 -8.04 11.69 13.12
C TYR A 171 -7.34 12.66 14.08
N ALA A 172 -6.42 12.17 14.91
CA ALA A 172 -5.68 13.02 15.86
C ALA A 172 -4.82 14.09 15.15
N TYR A 173 -4.26 13.76 13.99
CA TYR A 173 -3.48 14.71 13.19
C TYR A 173 -4.38 15.75 12.53
N LEU A 174 -5.53 15.33 12.01
CA LEU A 174 -6.50 16.23 11.39
C LEU A 174 -7.07 17.23 12.43
N THR A 175 -7.46 16.77 13.61
CA THR A 175 -8.01 17.65 14.66
C THR A 175 -6.96 18.61 15.21
N SER A 176 -5.73 18.14 15.44
CA SER A 176 -4.60 19.01 15.79
C SER A 176 -4.43 20.15 14.78
N TRP A 177 -4.42 19.81 13.50
CA TRP A 177 -4.33 20.81 12.45
C TRP A 177 -5.55 21.76 12.40
N LEU A 178 -6.78 21.26 12.51
CA LEU A 178 -7.99 22.10 12.53
C LEU A 178 -7.98 23.11 13.69
N ASN A 179 -7.41 22.73 14.84
CA ASN A 179 -7.30 23.62 16.00
C ASN A 179 -6.35 24.80 15.76
N GLU A 180 -5.25 24.56 15.04
CA GLU A 180 -4.23 25.55 14.68
C GLU A 180 -4.50 26.25 13.34
N HIS A 181 -5.49 25.80 12.58
CA HIS A 181 -5.77 26.31 11.25
C HIS A 181 -6.04 27.83 11.26
N PRO A 182 -5.30 28.65 10.47
CA PRO A 182 -5.41 30.12 10.52
C PRO A 182 -6.83 30.65 10.32
N PHE A 183 -7.61 29.95 9.48
CA PHE A 183 -8.99 30.29 9.16
C PHE A 183 -10.01 29.29 9.72
N ARG A 184 -9.76 28.67 10.89
CA ARG A 184 -10.64 27.63 11.46
C ARG A 184 -12.12 27.98 11.60
N LYS A 185 -12.44 29.28 11.68
CA LYS A 185 -13.82 29.80 11.75
C LYS A 185 -14.48 30.01 10.38
N ASN A 186 -13.72 29.90 9.29
CA ASN A 186 -14.21 30.08 7.93
C ASN A 186 -14.48 28.72 7.28
N PRO A 187 -15.74 28.28 7.13
CA PRO A 187 -16.09 26.99 6.54
C PRO A 187 -15.64 26.87 5.06
N ASP A 188 -15.49 27.99 4.36
CA ASP A 188 -15.09 28.03 2.95
C ASP A 188 -13.58 28.05 2.71
N ALA A 189 -12.77 28.13 3.77
CA ALA A 189 -11.32 28.03 3.63
C ALA A 189 -10.90 26.62 3.24
N PHE A 190 -9.84 26.52 2.43
CA PHE A 190 -9.23 25.24 2.09
C PHE A 190 -8.73 24.53 3.34
N LEU A 191 -8.85 23.21 3.36
CA LEU A 191 -8.46 22.37 4.48
C LEU A 191 -6.95 22.38 4.70
N PHE A 192 -6.15 22.40 3.62
CA PHE A 192 -4.70 22.39 3.70
C PHE A 192 -4.13 23.70 3.16
N VAL A 193 -3.68 24.58 4.07
CA VAL A 193 -3.09 25.88 3.75
C VAL A 193 -1.71 26.05 4.35
N ASN A 194 -0.87 26.87 3.73
CA ASN A 194 0.44 27.23 4.25
C ASN A 194 0.32 28.27 5.38
N SER A 195 1.47 28.67 5.96
CA SER A 195 1.51 29.67 7.04
C SER A 195 1.01 31.06 6.65
N LYS A 196 0.91 31.37 5.35
CA LYS A 196 0.34 32.60 4.82
C LYS A 196 -1.17 32.50 4.55
N GLY A 197 -1.75 31.30 4.69
CA GLY A 197 -3.14 31.04 4.39
C GLY A 197 -3.44 30.62 2.94
N ASP A 198 -2.42 30.50 2.08
CA ASP A 198 -2.63 30.03 0.70
C ASP A 198 -2.79 28.52 0.66
N GLN A 199 -3.66 28.03 -0.24
CA GLN A 199 -3.84 26.61 -0.49
C GLN A 199 -2.51 25.91 -0.84
N TYR A 200 -2.23 24.79 -0.18
CA TYR A 200 -1.11 23.97 -0.57
C TYR A 200 -1.31 23.39 -1.97
N SER A 201 -0.29 23.53 -2.82
CA SER A 201 -0.24 22.84 -4.11
C SER A 201 0.43 21.48 -3.98
N ASN A 202 0.10 20.56 -4.87
CA ASN A 202 0.78 19.25 -4.97
C ASN A 202 2.30 19.44 -5.15
N PHE A 203 2.73 20.48 -5.88
CA PHE A 203 4.14 20.80 -6.04
C PHE A 203 4.80 21.17 -4.70
N ALA A 204 4.15 22.00 -3.89
CA ALA A 204 4.67 22.43 -2.59
C ALA A 204 4.81 21.26 -1.61
N ILE A 205 3.79 20.39 -1.51
CA ILE A 205 3.87 19.20 -0.66
C ILE A 205 4.96 18.23 -1.13
N ASN A 206 5.08 17.99 -2.45
CA ASN A 206 6.17 17.18 -3.00
C ASN A 206 7.55 17.79 -2.71
N LYS A 207 7.68 19.12 -2.72
CA LYS A 207 8.92 19.80 -2.35
C LYS A 207 9.26 19.55 -0.88
N HIS A 208 8.27 19.66 0.03
CA HIS A 208 8.48 19.34 1.45
C HIS A 208 8.92 17.89 1.63
N MET A 209 8.20 16.93 1.05
CA MET A 209 8.55 15.51 1.17
C MET A 209 9.95 15.21 0.61
N ARG A 210 10.34 15.83 -0.52
CA ARG A 210 11.70 15.67 -1.07
C ARG A 210 12.76 16.11 -0.05
N ILE A 211 12.59 17.28 0.54
CA ILE A 211 13.51 17.80 1.56
C ILE A 211 13.59 16.85 2.76
N ALA A 212 12.45 16.34 3.24
CA ALA A 212 12.42 15.37 4.34
C ALA A 212 13.15 14.06 3.97
N CYS A 213 12.87 13.49 2.79
CA CYS A 213 13.54 12.28 2.32
C CYS A 213 15.05 12.47 2.18
N GLU A 214 15.51 13.60 1.64
CA GLU A 214 16.95 13.93 1.55
C GLU A 214 17.59 14.01 2.95
N LYS A 215 16.95 14.68 3.91
CA LYS A 215 17.47 14.81 5.28
C LYS A 215 17.44 13.51 6.07
N LEU A 216 16.45 12.65 5.83
CA LEU A 216 16.29 11.35 6.48
C LEU A 216 17.04 10.22 5.76
N GLN A 217 17.75 10.51 4.66
CA GLN A 217 18.47 9.53 3.84
C GLN A 217 17.54 8.44 3.26
N ILE A 218 16.30 8.80 2.93
CA ILE A 218 15.33 7.92 2.27
C ILE A 218 15.47 8.11 0.76
N ASN A 219 16.23 7.22 0.11
CA ASN A 219 16.58 7.29 -1.32
C ASN A 219 15.45 6.83 -2.26
N LYS A 220 14.18 7.14 -1.94
CA LYS A 220 13.00 6.72 -2.70
C LYS A 220 12.32 7.94 -3.32
N PRO A 221 11.83 7.86 -4.58
CA PRO A 221 11.18 8.98 -5.26
C PRO A 221 9.74 9.15 -4.77
N ILE A 222 9.58 9.58 -3.51
CA ILE A 222 8.28 9.74 -2.87
C ILE A 222 7.57 11.00 -3.38
N THR A 223 6.30 10.82 -3.74
CA THR A 223 5.39 11.89 -4.18
C THR A 223 4.05 11.74 -3.48
N CYS A 224 3.16 12.73 -3.62
CA CYS A 224 1.82 12.65 -3.03
C CYS A 224 1.02 11.47 -3.61
N TYR A 225 1.28 11.08 -4.86
CA TYR A 225 0.67 9.88 -5.44
C TYR A 225 1.29 8.58 -4.90
N SER A 226 2.53 8.63 -4.41
CA SER A 226 3.15 7.50 -3.73
C SER A 226 2.42 7.19 -2.43
N LEU A 227 1.90 8.19 -1.72
CA LEU A 227 1.12 7.97 -0.48
C LEU A 227 -0.10 7.09 -0.73
N LYS A 228 -0.89 7.38 -1.77
CA LYS A 228 -2.03 6.52 -2.15
C LYS A 228 -1.61 5.08 -2.48
N ARG A 229 -0.49 4.90 -3.20
CA ARG A 229 0.06 3.56 -3.50
C ARG A 229 0.48 2.83 -2.24
N ASN A 230 1.24 3.49 -1.38
CA ASN A 230 1.69 2.94 -0.11
C ASN A 230 0.52 2.62 0.81
N GLY A 231 -0.52 3.46 0.87
CA GLY A 231 -1.74 3.18 1.63
C GLY A 231 -2.47 1.93 1.14
N VAL A 232 -2.55 1.73 -0.17
CA VAL A 232 -3.10 0.49 -0.77
C VAL A 232 -2.27 -0.72 -0.37
N THR A 233 -0.95 -0.64 -0.50
CA THR A 233 -0.03 -1.70 -0.10
C THR A 233 -0.14 -2.01 1.39
N LEU A 234 -0.20 -0.99 2.25
CA LEU A 234 -0.34 -1.16 3.69
C LEU A 234 -1.66 -1.82 4.07
N ARG A 235 -2.78 -1.44 3.44
CA ARG A 235 -4.06 -2.13 3.64
C ARG A 235 -4.00 -3.59 3.21
N ARG A 236 -3.38 -3.87 2.05
CA ARG A 236 -3.16 -5.25 1.57
C ARG A 236 -2.33 -6.08 2.54
N LEU A 237 -1.27 -5.47 3.07
CA LEU A 237 -0.40 -6.08 4.07
C LEU A 237 -1.17 -6.31 5.38
N ARG A 238 -1.90 -5.30 5.88
CA ARG A 238 -2.84 -5.44 7.01
C ARG A 238 -3.89 -6.54 6.78
N GLY A 239 -4.11 -6.96 5.54
CA GLY A 239 -4.90 -8.12 5.16
C GLY A 239 -6.32 -7.81 4.73
N ASP A 240 -6.59 -6.54 4.43
CA ASP A 240 -7.79 -6.12 3.72
C ASP A 240 -7.93 -6.93 2.42
N THR A 241 -9.15 -7.36 2.13
CA THR A 241 -9.52 -7.99 0.87
C THR A 241 -9.48 -6.99 -0.29
N ASP A 242 -9.34 -7.50 -1.52
CA ASP A 242 -9.37 -6.68 -2.74
C ASP A 242 -10.63 -5.78 -2.81
N VAL A 243 -11.77 -6.26 -2.31
CA VAL A 243 -13.05 -5.55 -2.30
C VAL A 243 -13.07 -4.44 -1.25
N GLU A 244 -12.50 -4.67 -0.07
CA GLU A 244 -12.36 -3.65 0.97
C GLU A 244 -11.46 -2.50 0.49
N ILE A 245 -10.31 -2.84 -0.10
CA ILE A 245 -9.41 -1.85 -0.70
C ILE A 245 -10.09 -1.11 -1.84
N GLN A 246 -10.82 -1.81 -2.72
CA GLN A 246 -11.57 -1.19 -3.81
C GLN A 246 -12.58 -0.16 -3.28
N ARG A 247 -13.34 -0.50 -2.23
CA ARG A 247 -14.33 0.39 -1.61
C ARG A 247 -13.66 1.59 -0.95
N ALA A 248 -12.58 1.38 -0.19
CA ALA A 248 -11.82 2.45 0.44
C ALA A 248 -11.21 3.41 -0.59
N ALA A 249 -10.66 2.89 -1.69
CA ALA A 249 -10.08 3.67 -2.77
C ALA A 249 -11.12 4.24 -3.76
N ARG A 250 -12.40 3.88 -3.61
CA ARG A 250 -13.53 4.23 -4.50
C ARG A 250 -13.26 3.88 -5.96
N TRP A 251 -12.72 2.69 -6.17
CA TRP A 251 -12.44 2.17 -7.49
C TRP A 251 -13.66 1.50 -8.10
N SER A 252 -13.84 1.68 -9.41
CA SER A 252 -14.89 0.95 -10.15
C SER A 252 -14.52 -0.51 -10.39
N SER A 253 -13.23 -0.88 -10.25
CA SER A 253 -12.76 -2.24 -10.45
C SER A 253 -11.52 -2.57 -9.63
N THR A 254 -11.46 -3.80 -9.11
CA THR A 254 -10.26 -4.38 -8.46
C THR A 254 -9.05 -4.44 -9.38
N LYS A 255 -9.22 -4.38 -10.72
CA LYS A 255 -8.10 -4.34 -11.69
C LYS A 255 -7.11 -3.20 -11.41
N GLN A 256 -7.56 -2.13 -10.76
CA GLN A 256 -6.72 -1.00 -10.38
C GLN A 256 -5.64 -1.37 -9.34
N LEU A 257 -5.80 -2.47 -8.59
CA LEU A 257 -4.78 -2.99 -7.68
C LEU A 257 -3.44 -3.20 -8.40
N LYS A 258 -3.45 -3.70 -9.64
CA LYS A 258 -2.22 -3.89 -10.44
C LYS A 258 -1.38 -2.62 -10.62
N THR A 259 -2.00 -1.44 -10.49
CA THR A 259 -1.33 -0.14 -10.63
C THR A 259 -0.87 0.44 -9.30
N TYR A 260 -1.59 0.13 -8.21
CA TYR A 260 -1.45 0.82 -6.93
C TYR A 260 -0.82 -0.04 -5.83
N ASP A 261 -1.06 -1.34 -5.86
CA ASP A 261 -0.43 -2.30 -4.96
C ASP A 261 1.04 -2.46 -5.35
N LEU A 262 1.93 -2.21 -4.40
CA LEU A 262 3.38 -2.35 -4.53
C LEU A 262 3.90 -3.60 -3.83
N SER A 263 3.02 -4.47 -3.33
CA SER A 263 3.43 -5.72 -2.69
C SER A 263 4.12 -6.67 -3.68
N ASP A 264 5.10 -7.41 -3.16
CA ASP A 264 5.83 -8.43 -3.91
C ASP A 264 5.46 -9.86 -3.45
N GLN A 265 6.15 -10.84 -4.03
CA GLN A 265 5.89 -12.24 -3.69
C GLN A 265 6.32 -12.57 -2.25
N ASP A 266 7.33 -11.88 -1.71
CA ASP A 266 7.82 -12.11 -0.35
C ASP A 266 6.82 -11.55 0.66
N ASP A 267 6.23 -10.38 0.39
CA ASP A 267 5.13 -9.82 1.17
C ASP A 267 3.93 -10.76 1.24
N ALA A 268 3.53 -11.31 0.08
CA ALA A 268 2.40 -12.24 0.00
C ALA A 268 2.70 -13.53 0.78
N PHE A 269 3.93 -14.03 0.69
CA PHE A 269 4.37 -15.20 1.44
C PHE A 269 4.37 -14.92 2.95
N LYS A 270 4.94 -13.78 3.40
CA LYS A 270 4.91 -13.36 4.81
C LYS A 270 3.49 -13.26 5.34
N LEU A 271 2.57 -12.65 4.58
CA LEU A 271 1.17 -12.54 4.95
C LEU A 271 0.52 -13.92 5.14
N GLU A 272 0.81 -14.87 4.25
CA GLU A 272 0.32 -16.25 4.37
C GLU A 272 0.88 -16.94 5.63
N LEU A 273 2.16 -16.73 5.96
CA LEU A 273 2.77 -17.23 7.19
C LEU A 273 2.11 -16.65 8.44
N VAL A 274 1.82 -15.34 8.46
CA VAL A 274 1.10 -14.67 9.56
C VAL A 274 -0.32 -15.22 9.69
N LYS A 275 -1.06 -15.37 8.59
CA LYS A 275 -2.41 -15.96 8.60
C LYS A 275 -2.42 -17.40 9.11
N ARG A 276 -1.34 -18.16 8.88
CA ARG A 276 -1.15 -19.51 9.41
C ARG A 276 -0.59 -19.55 10.84
N GLY A 277 -0.30 -18.39 11.44
CA GLY A 277 0.27 -18.28 12.78
C GLY A 277 1.71 -18.79 12.90
N LEU A 278 2.45 -18.84 11.78
CA LEU A 278 3.84 -19.30 11.73
C LEU A 278 4.83 -18.18 12.04
N ILE A 279 4.43 -16.93 11.86
CA ILE A 279 5.22 -15.73 12.14
C ILE A 279 4.33 -14.73 12.90
N GLU A 280 4.95 -14.01 13.84
CA GLU A 280 4.28 -12.92 14.54
C GLU A 280 4.04 -11.73 13.59
N PRO A 281 2.82 -11.18 13.55
CA PRO A 281 2.52 -9.99 12.78
C PRO A 281 3.44 -8.82 13.15
N GLU A 282 3.95 -8.12 12.13
CA GLU A 282 4.45 -6.75 12.35
C GLU A 282 3.26 -5.83 12.72
N HIS A 283 3.53 -4.62 13.23
CA HIS A 283 2.48 -3.71 13.73
C HIS A 283 1.34 -3.53 12.70
N GLY A 284 0.08 -3.75 13.12
CA GLY A 284 -1.12 -3.62 12.28
C GLY A 284 -1.70 -4.91 11.70
N PHE A 285 -1.06 -6.06 11.91
CA PHE A 285 -1.55 -7.37 11.41
C PHE A 285 -2.19 -8.24 12.53
N GLU A 286 -2.39 -7.71 13.74
CA GLU A 286 -2.94 -8.46 14.88
C GLU A 286 -4.33 -9.05 14.64
N HIS A 287 -5.16 -8.38 13.84
CA HIS A 287 -6.49 -8.84 13.47
C HIS A 287 -6.49 -10.00 12.45
N LEU A 288 -5.34 -10.29 11.82
CA LEU A 288 -5.16 -11.43 10.91
C LEU A 288 -4.73 -12.71 11.61
N LYS A 289 -4.40 -12.65 12.91
CA LYS A 289 -4.18 -13.86 13.68
C LYS A 289 -5.46 -14.69 13.65
N PRO A 290 -5.36 -16.02 13.48
CA PRO A 290 -6.51 -16.90 13.62
C PRO A 290 -7.22 -16.61 14.95
N LYS A 291 -8.51 -16.24 14.90
CA LYS A 291 -9.33 -16.03 16.12
C LYS A 291 -9.43 -17.30 16.96
N THR A 292 -9.15 -18.44 16.35
CA THR A 292 -9.19 -19.75 16.98
C THR A 292 -7.94 -20.55 16.64
N ARG A 293 -7.41 -21.29 17.63
CA ARG A 293 -6.33 -22.26 17.46
C ARG A 293 -6.81 -23.67 17.82
N PRO A 294 -6.45 -24.70 17.04
CA PRO A 294 -6.76 -26.09 17.40
C PRO A 294 -5.87 -26.56 18.56
N CYS A 295 -6.45 -27.34 19.47
CA CYS A 295 -5.71 -27.97 20.56
C CYS A 295 -4.77 -29.05 20.00
N VAL A 296 -3.48 -28.95 20.31
CA VAL A 296 -2.46 -29.92 19.88
C VAL A 296 -2.66 -31.33 20.46
N HIS A 297 -3.46 -31.49 21.51
CA HIS A 297 -3.74 -32.78 22.14
C HIS A 297 -5.05 -33.43 21.69
N CYS A 298 -6.14 -32.67 21.61
CA CYS A 298 -7.48 -33.22 21.33
C CYS A 298 -8.14 -32.65 20.08
N GLY A 299 -7.49 -31.73 19.36
CA GLY A 299 -8.01 -31.13 18.13
C GLY A 299 -9.10 -30.07 18.30
N ALA A 300 -9.65 -29.88 19.51
CA ALA A 300 -10.72 -28.92 19.77
C ALA A 300 -10.32 -27.47 19.43
N LEU A 301 -11.24 -26.69 18.84
CA LEU A 301 -11.02 -25.28 18.51
C LEU A 301 -11.17 -24.41 19.76
N ASN A 302 -10.11 -23.68 20.11
CA ASN A 302 -10.06 -22.77 21.26
C ASN A 302 -9.84 -21.34 20.80
N LYS A 303 -10.24 -20.34 21.58
CA LYS A 303 -9.96 -18.94 21.25
C LYS A 303 -8.46 -18.69 21.36
N PHE A 304 -7.95 -17.73 20.61
CA PHE A 304 -6.53 -17.39 20.64
C PHE A 304 -6.05 -16.92 22.03
N THR A 305 -6.93 -16.28 22.80
CA THR A 305 -6.68 -15.79 24.18
C THR A 305 -6.75 -16.88 25.24
N ASP A 306 -7.29 -18.07 24.93
CA ASP A 306 -7.48 -19.11 25.94
C ASP A 306 -6.13 -19.71 26.32
N VAL A 307 -5.78 -19.68 27.62
CA VAL A 307 -4.51 -20.25 28.12
C VAL A 307 -4.59 -21.78 28.20
N THR A 308 -5.79 -22.29 28.46
CA THR A 308 -6.11 -23.72 28.58
C THR A 308 -7.19 -24.12 27.57
N CYS A 309 -7.19 -25.39 27.17
CA CYS A 309 -8.17 -25.93 26.24
C CYS A 309 -9.53 -26.04 26.92
N ASN A 310 -10.57 -25.48 26.32
CA ASN A 310 -11.95 -25.52 26.83
C ASN A 310 -12.57 -26.92 26.82
N HIS A 311 -11.93 -27.88 26.13
CA HIS A 311 -12.40 -29.27 26.05
C HIS A 311 -11.61 -30.22 26.95
N CYS A 312 -10.27 -30.15 26.93
CA CYS A 312 -9.41 -31.09 27.68
C CYS A 312 -8.67 -30.46 28.86
N ASN A 313 -8.90 -29.17 29.15
CA ASN A 313 -8.26 -28.38 30.21
C ASN A 313 -6.71 -28.34 30.20
N ARG A 314 -6.07 -28.84 29.14
CA ARG A 314 -4.60 -28.77 29.00
C ARG A 314 -4.17 -27.39 28.47
N PRO A 315 -3.03 -26.84 28.92
CA PRO A 315 -2.49 -25.61 28.36
C PRO A 315 -2.28 -25.69 26.86
N LEU A 316 -2.54 -24.58 26.18
CA LEU A 316 -2.46 -24.47 24.73
C LEU A 316 -1.12 -23.90 24.24
N ASP A 317 -0.26 -23.42 25.15
CA ASP A 317 1.08 -22.92 24.85
C ASP A 317 2.14 -24.04 24.91
N ARG A 318 2.95 -24.16 23.85
CA ARG A 318 4.03 -25.15 23.73
C ARG A 318 5.04 -25.08 24.88
N LYS A 319 5.37 -23.88 25.38
CA LYS A 319 6.31 -23.76 26.51
C LYS A 319 5.71 -24.34 27.80
N ARG A 320 4.43 -24.05 28.05
CA ARG A 320 3.71 -24.52 29.24
C ARG A 320 3.43 -26.03 29.22
N ILE A 321 3.24 -26.60 28.03
CA ILE A 321 3.11 -28.06 27.85
C ILE A 321 4.39 -28.79 28.28
N LEU A 322 5.57 -28.29 27.88
CA LEU A 322 6.86 -28.88 28.26
C LEU A 322 7.13 -28.75 29.78
N GLU A 323 6.71 -27.65 30.39
CA GLU A 323 6.81 -27.45 31.84
C GLU A 323 5.93 -28.43 32.62
N LEU A 324 4.68 -28.64 32.18
CA LEU A 324 3.78 -29.62 32.81
C LEU A 324 4.26 -31.05 32.63
N GLN A 325 4.80 -31.42 31.46
CA GLN A 325 5.40 -32.75 31.27
C GLN A 325 6.56 -32.98 32.22
N ARG A 326 7.42 -31.97 32.42
CA ARG A 326 8.49 -32.03 33.42
C ARG A 326 7.96 -32.13 34.85
N GLU A 327 6.89 -31.40 35.18
CA GLU A 327 6.26 -31.47 36.50
C GLU A 327 5.62 -32.83 36.77
N ASP A 328 4.95 -33.42 35.78
CA ASP A 328 4.37 -34.77 35.85
C ASP A 328 5.46 -35.85 35.93
N GLU A 329 6.55 -35.71 35.17
CA GLU A 329 7.74 -36.59 35.28
C GLU A 329 8.40 -36.49 36.67
N LEU A 330 8.57 -35.27 37.19
CA LEU A 330 9.09 -35.03 38.54
C LEU A 330 8.17 -35.58 39.61
N ARG A 331 6.85 -35.49 39.42
CA ARG A 331 5.85 -36.05 40.33
C ARG A 331 5.87 -37.57 40.29
N ALA A 332 5.88 -38.18 39.11
CA ALA A 332 6.01 -39.62 38.94
C ALA A 332 7.33 -40.15 39.54
N LEU A 333 8.43 -39.42 39.39
CA LEU A 333 9.72 -39.78 40.01
C LEU A 333 9.66 -39.68 41.54
N LYS A 334 9.03 -38.63 42.09
CA LYS A 334 8.81 -38.51 43.54
C LYS A 334 7.95 -39.65 44.07
N ASP A 335 6.85 -39.96 43.41
CA ASP A 335 5.96 -41.05 43.80
C ASP A 335 6.69 -42.40 43.71
N PHE A 336 7.48 -42.63 42.65
CA PHE A 336 8.34 -43.80 42.53
C PHE A 336 9.38 -43.92 43.67
N MET A 337 9.97 -42.79 44.08
CA MET A 337 10.90 -42.71 45.21
C MET A 337 10.23 -42.91 46.59
N THR A 338 8.90 -42.80 46.68
CA THR A 338 8.16 -43.13 47.93
C THR A 338 7.88 -44.61 48.09
N ILE A 339 8.07 -45.42 47.04
CA ILE A 339 7.93 -46.89 47.13
C ILE A 339 9.06 -47.42 48.03
N PRO A 340 8.74 -48.13 49.15
CA PRO A 340 9.74 -48.51 50.15
C PRO A 340 10.93 -49.29 49.58
N GLN A 341 10.66 -50.23 48.67
CA GLN A 341 11.66 -51.08 48.03
C GLN A 341 12.64 -50.28 47.16
N VAL A 342 12.12 -49.27 46.45
CA VAL A 342 12.93 -48.38 45.59
C VAL A 342 13.80 -47.48 46.45
N LYS A 343 13.23 -46.92 47.53
CA LYS A 343 13.97 -46.08 48.47
C LYS A 343 15.13 -46.84 49.13
N GLU A 344 14.87 -48.06 49.57
CA GLU A 344 15.88 -48.93 50.19
C GLU A 344 16.99 -49.31 49.21
N LEU A 345 16.64 -49.61 47.96
CA LEU A 345 17.60 -49.85 46.88
C LEU A 345 18.47 -48.61 46.62
N PHE A 346 17.86 -47.43 46.56
CA PHE A 346 18.58 -46.17 46.31
C PHE A 346 19.53 -45.82 47.47
N GLU A 347 19.09 -45.99 48.72
CA GLU A 347 19.94 -45.82 49.91
C GLU A 347 21.10 -46.81 49.96
N THR A 348 20.87 -48.05 49.52
CA THR A 348 21.91 -49.10 49.44
C THR A 348 22.94 -48.76 48.38
N VAL A 349 22.51 -48.38 47.17
CA VAL A 349 23.38 -47.94 46.08
C VAL A 349 24.18 -46.71 46.51
N TYR A 350 23.56 -45.74 47.19
CA TYR A 350 24.24 -44.55 47.72
C TYR A 350 25.29 -44.91 48.79
N ARG A 351 24.98 -45.83 49.71
CA ARG A 351 25.94 -46.35 50.71
C ARG A 351 27.12 -47.06 50.05
N LEU A 352 26.87 -47.88 49.04
CA LEU A 352 27.91 -48.58 48.29
C LEU A 352 28.80 -47.60 47.52
N LYS A 353 28.20 -46.61 46.85
CA LYS A 353 28.95 -45.55 46.15
C LYS A 353 29.86 -44.77 47.10
N LYS A 354 29.36 -44.39 48.29
CA LYS A 354 30.16 -43.69 49.31
C LYS A 354 31.31 -44.55 49.86
N LYS A 355 31.15 -45.87 49.93
CA LYS A 355 32.23 -46.82 50.28
C LYS A 355 33.27 -46.96 49.17
N VAL A 356 32.87 -46.87 47.91
CA VAL A 356 33.80 -46.90 46.76
C VAL A 356 34.57 -45.59 46.68
N GLU A 357 33.91 -44.44 46.81
CA GLU A 357 34.55 -43.11 46.79
C GLU A 357 35.39 -42.84 48.04
N GLY A 358 35.01 -43.38 49.20
CA GLY A 358 35.79 -43.30 50.44
C GLY A 358 37.01 -44.24 50.50
N ARG A 359 37.14 -45.18 49.55
CA ARG A 359 38.32 -46.04 49.39
C ARG A 359 39.33 -45.51 48.37
N SER A 360 39.06 -44.37 47.73
CA SER A 360 39.95 -43.68 46.79
C SER A 360 40.63 -42.44 47.40
N LYS A 361 40.80 -42.40 48.74
CA LYS A 361 41.66 -41.43 49.43
C LYS A 361 42.69 -42.13 50.29
#